data_AF-A0A1G4JLV9-F1
#
_entry.id   AF-A0A1G4JLV9-F1
#
_cell.length_a   1.000
_cell.length_b   1.000
_cell.length_c   1.000
_cell.angle_alpha   90.00
_cell.angle_beta   90.00
_cell.angle_gamma   90.00
#
_symmetry.space_group_name_H-M   'P 1'
#
loop_
_entity.id
_entity.type
_entity.pdbx_description
1 polymer ?
#
loop_
_entity_poly.entity_id
_entity_poly.type
_entity_poly.pdbx_seq_one_letter_code
_entity_poly.pdbx_strand_id
1 'polypeptide(L)'
;MSKDVFPLLDLQELVVCLQSCDFALANEENIARPSSKYVVTLYKQIIDSFSGISPDTLINNGELLLESSGTHIDDDPVYRDTLQMLTLNKICFKFFEDVGVPDFNMMDLYKPEAQRTQRFLSAVVNYARFREERMLDCDQFMSQTETLLGQLRQKLDDHNFLQLQVQKLEEASSFADGETLVSLESNNRNLENQLKKLTQVQETFSIDYNNYKSSKRKMLAELESLGFELIELELQRGKLQRYSEADVGSLQASIKELSQALEEQSESLSRLQKQHRNLAKAMSTFQTVTTELYELLRVISTDLQKSHLQEVGILELKEQLLNNRAKLEHLLTSGVTVKLTNMQTQLESRKKSIRELEDSTRIEHQENSSVLHTLQTQFSQEILPEVRKIDEHVESELYGVVIKGLEKDMQQLREDFKKESDAIELEYSLLATHINNYMSSMLQRIR
;
A
#
# COMPACT_ATOMS: atom_id res chain seq x y z
N MET A 1 63.58 -5.52 -22.94
CA MET A 1 62.50 -5.02 -23.82
C MET A 1 62.57 -5.88 -25.07
N SER A 2 61.66 -6.86 -25.21
CA SER A 2 61.67 -7.80 -26.32
C SER A 2 61.54 -7.04 -27.64
N LYS A 3 62.43 -7.33 -28.59
CA LYS A 3 62.43 -6.73 -29.94
C LYS A 3 61.44 -7.41 -30.90
N ASP A 4 60.82 -8.50 -30.45
CA ASP A 4 59.97 -9.35 -31.26
C ASP A 4 58.49 -9.01 -31.10
N VAL A 5 57.71 -9.29 -32.14
CA VAL A 5 56.26 -9.02 -32.23
C VAL A 5 55.43 -9.99 -31.38
N PHE A 6 56.01 -11.13 -31.00
CA PHE A 6 55.37 -12.20 -30.22
C PHE A 6 55.90 -12.25 -28.78
N PRO A 7 55.09 -12.75 -27.82
CA PRO A 7 55.51 -12.90 -26.43
C PRO A 7 56.54 -14.03 -26.30
N LEU A 8 57.55 -13.82 -25.44
CA LEU A 8 58.47 -14.88 -25.01
C LEU A 8 57.78 -15.68 -23.91
N LEU A 9 57.56 -16.97 -24.17
CA LEU A 9 56.91 -17.89 -23.24
C LEU A 9 57.94 -18.46 -22.25
N ASP A 10 57.48 -18.78 -21.04
CA ASP A 10 58.32 -19.49 -20.08
C ASP A 10 58.54 -20.94 -20.54
N LEU A 11 59.64 -21.57 -20.10
CA LEU A 11 60.06 -22.88 -20.56
C LEU A 11 59.00 -23.96 -20.33
N GLN A 12 58.33 -23.90 -19.18
CA GLN A 12 57.28 -24.85 -18.81
C GLN A 12 56.03 -24.68 -19.68
N GLU A 13 55.58 -23.43 -19.89
CA GLU A 13 54.44 -23.14 -20.74
C GLU A 13 54.72 -23.54 -22.20
N LEU A 14 55.94 -23.26 -22.67
CA LEU A 14 56.39 -23.60 -24.01
C LEU A 14 56.34 -25.12 -24.26
N VAL A 15 56.83 -25.93 -23.32
CA VAL A 15 56.79 -27.40 -23.42
C VAL A 15 55.36 -27.91 -23.48
N VAL A 16 54.48 -27.41 -22.61
CA VAL A 16 53.06 -27.81 -22.59
C VAL A 16 52.38 -27.47 -23.92
N CYS A 17 52.60 -26.27 -24.44
CA CYS A 17 52.03 -25.87 -25.73
C CYS A 17 52.58 -26.69 -26.90
N LEU A 18 53.88 -26.97 -26.94
CA LEU A 18 54.49 -27.79 -27.99
C LEU A 18 53.98 -29.25 -27.95
N GLN A 19 53.84 -29.83 -26.75
CA GLN A 19 53.26 -31.16 -26.59
C GLN A 19 51.79 -31.21 -27.00
N SER A 20 51.04 -30.12 -26.76
CA SER A 20 49.65 -30.00 -27.20
C SER A 20 49.50 -29.89 -28.72
N CYS A 21 50.55 -29.47 -29.42
CA CYS A 21 50.64 -29.47 -30.89
C CYS A 21 51.22 -30.77 -31.47
N ASP A 22 51.14 -31.88 -30.72
CA ASP A 22 51.65 -33.21 -31.08
C ASP A 22 53.19 -33.33 -31.23
N PHE A 23 53.96 -32.36 -30.73
CA PHE A 23 55.42 -32.45 -30.72
C PHE A 23 55.94 -33.18 -29.47
N ALA A 24 55.77 -34.51 -29.43
CA ALA A 24 56.16 -35.35 -28.29
C ALA A 24 57.66 -35.31 -27.93
N LEU A 25 58.51 -34.83 -28.84
CA LEU A 25 59.95 -34.65 -28.60
C LEU A 25 60.26 -33.39 -27.76
N ALA A 26 59.30 -32.48 -27.57
CA ALA A 26 59.48 -31.26 -26.79
C ALA A 26 59.51 -31.56 -25.28
N ASN A 27 60.72 -31.56 -24.69
CA ASN A 27 60.93 -31.75 -23.25
C ASN A 27 61.72 -30.57 -22.66
N GLU A 28 61.46 -30.25 -21.40
CA GLU A 28 62.08 -29.12 -20.69
C GLU A 28 63.62 -29.21 -20.68
N GLU A 29 64.16 -30.40 -20.41
CA GLU A 29 65.62 -30.63 -20.39
C GLU A 29 66.27 -30.44 -21.76
N ASN A 30 65.60 -30.91 -22.83
CA ASN A 30 66.12 -30.84 -24.20
C ASN A 30 66.06 -29.42 -24.77
N ILE A 31 65.11 -28.60 -24.34
CA ILE A 31 64.99 -27.19 -24.76
C ILE A 31 65.90 -26.29 -23.91
N ALA A 32 66.12 -26.62 -22.63
CA ALA A 32 67.10 -25.93 -21.78
C ALA A 32 68.55 -26.17 -22.24
N ARG A 33 68.86 -27.36 -22.76
CA ARG A 33 70.16 -27.72 -23.34
C ARG A 33 69.99 -28.31 -24.74
N PRO A 34 69.76 -27.47 -25.75
CA PRO A 34 69.48 -27.95 -27.09
C PRO A 34 70.71 -28.62 -27.71
N SER A 35 70.52 -29.84 -28.20
CA SER A 35 71.49 -30.55 -29.03
C SER A 35 71.19 -30.28 -30.51
N SER A 36 72.22 -30.18 -31.35
CA SER A 36 72.06 -29.96 -32.80
C SER A 36 71.14 -31.00 -33.45
N LYS A 37 71.34 -32.28 -33.14
CA LYS A 37 70.50 -33.37 -33.67
C LYS A 37 69.04 -33.20 -33.25
N TYR A 38 68.82 -32.82 -32.00
CA TYR A 38 67.49 -32.61 -31.44
C TYR A 38 66.75 -31.46 -32.14
N VAL A 39 67.40 -30.30 -32.26
CA VAL A 39 66.81 -29.10 -32.87
C VAL A 39 66.52 -29.30 -34.35
N VAL A 40 67.41 -30.01 -35.07
CA VAL A 40 67.18 -30.39 -36.47
C VAL A 40 65.94 -31.27 -36.61
N THR A 41 65.81 -32.32 -35.79
CA THR A 41 64.62 -33.18 -35.83
C THR A 41 63.36 -32.42 -35.47
N LEU A 42 63.41 -31.58 -34.43
CA LEU A 42 62.26 -30.80 -33.96
C LEU A 42 61.79 -29.79 -35.02
N TYR A 43 62.71 -29.03 -35.63
CA TYR A 43 62.33 -28.08 -36.68
C TYR A 43 61.84 -28.78 -37.94
N LYS A 44 62.39 -29.93 -38.30
CA LYS A 44 61.84 -30.73 -39.41
C LYS A 44 60.39 -31.14 -39.13
N GLN A 45 60.09 -31.62 -37.93
CA GLN A 45 58.73 -32.00 -37.54
C GLN A 45 57.77 -30.80 -37.53
N ILE A 46 58.22 -29.64 -37.02
CA ILE A 46 57.42 -28.41 -36.99
C ILE A 46 57.08 -27.96 -38.42
N ILE A 47 58.07 -27.95 -39.32
CA ILE A 47 57.87 -27.54 -40.70
C ILE A 47 56.95 -28.53 -41.44
N ASP A 48 57.12 -29.83 -41.22
CA ASP A 48 56.26 -30.85 -41.84
C ASP A 48 54.79 -30.69 -41.39
N SER A 49 54.57 -30.48 -40.09
CA SER A 49 53.22 -30.28 -39.52
C SER A 49 52.56 -28.97 -39.96
N PHE A 50 53.31 -27.87 -40.04
CA PHE A 50 52.74 -26.54 -40.30
C PHE A 50 52.75 -26.12 -41.76
N SER A 51 53.71 -26.58 -42.55
CA SER A 51 53.75 -26.30 -43.99
C SER A 51 53.15 -27.44 -44.83
N GLY A 52 52.88 -28.62 -44.24
CA GLY A 52 52.34 -29.78 -44.96
C GLY A 52 53.31 -30.35 -46.00
N ILE A 53 54.60 -30.03 -45.89
CA ILE A 53 55.67 -30.44 -46.78
C ILE A 53 56.79 -31.07 -45.99
N SER A 54 57.16 -32.30 -46.36
CA SER A 54 58.29 -32.97 -45.72
C SER A 54 59.61 -32.32 -46.17
N PRO A 55 60.44 -31.81 -45.25
CA PRO A 55 61.74 -31.21 -45.60
C PRO A 55 62.66 -32.20 -46.33
N ASP A 56 62.55 -33.49 -46.01
CA ASP A 56 63.37 -34.55 -46.62
C ASP A 56 62.97 -34.81 -48.08
N THR A 57 61.69 -34.68 -48.43
CA THR A 57 61.27 -34.80 -49.84
C THR A 57 61.72 -33.60 -50.68
N LEU A 58 61.75 -32.41 -50.10
CA LEU A 58 62.28 -31.20 -50.74
C LEU A 58 63.79 -31.30 -50.99
N ILE A 59 64.54 -31.81 -50.02
CA ILE A 59 65.98 -32.04 -50.17
C ILE A 59 66.24 -33.07 -51.27
N ASN A 60 65.52 -34.20 -51.27
CA ASN A 60 65.67 -35.25 -52.28
C ASN A 60 65.28 -34.76 -53.69
N ASN A 61 64.19 -33.99 -53.81
CA ASN A 61 63.80 -33.40 -55.09
C ASN A 61 64.80 -32.36 -55.59
N GLY A 62 65.40 -31.59 -54.68
CA GLY A 62 66.48 -30.66 -55.00
C GLY A 62 67.71 -31.37 -55.57
N GLU A 63 68.10 -32.50 -54.97
CA GLU A 63 69.20 -33.34 -55.48
C GLU A 63 68.88 -33.91 -56.87
N LEU A 64 67.66 -34.42 -57.09
CA LEU A 64 67.24 -34.95 -58.39
C LEU A 64 67.26 -33.88 -59.50
N LEU A 65 66.91 -32.63 -59.17
CA LEU A 65 66.95 -31.49 -60.10
C LEU A 65 68.38 -31.04 -60.42
N LEU A 66 69.30 -31.14 -59.45
CA LEU A 66 70.73 -30.88 -59.65
C LEU A 66 71.39 -31.95 -60.52
N GLU A 67 71.08 -33.23 -60.29
CA GLU A 67 71.54 -34.37 -61.10
C GLU A 67 71.08 -34.26 -62.56
N SER A 68 69.87 -33.75 -62.81
CA SER A 68 69.33 -33.57 -64.16
C SER A 68 69.82 -32.29 -64.87
N SER A 69 70.44 -31.35 -64.15
CA SER A 69 70.95 -30.08 -64.70
C SER A 69 72.41 -30.15 -65.20
N GLY A 70 73.03 -31.34 -65.19
CA GLY A 70 74.34 -31.61 -65.81
C GLY A 70 75.53 -30.85 -65.20
N THR A 71 75.33 -30.15 -64.08
CA THR A 71 76.39 -29.45 -63.34
C THR A 71 77.00 -30.43 -62.36
N HIS A 72 77.91 -31.29 -62.86
CA HIS A 72 78.76 -32.14 -62.05
C HIS A 72 79.76 -31.28 -61.26
N ILE A 73 79.27 -30.63 -60.20
CA ILE A 73 80.12 -30.32 -59.06
C ILE A 73 80.45 -31.68 -58.46
N ASP A 74 81.74 -32.02 -58.39
CA ASP A 74 82.27 -33.31 -57.94
C ASP A 74 81.37 -34.00 -56.91
N ASP A 75 81.07 -35.29 -57.15
CA ASP A 75 80.39 -36.24 -56.26
C ASP A 75 81.19 -36.50 -54.96
N ASP A 76 81.77 -35.46 -54.36
CA ASP A 76 82.34 -35.55 -53.03
C ASP A 76 81.16 -35.62 -52.04
N PRO A 77 81.00 -36.72 -51.29
CA PRO A 77 79.91 -36.86 -50.30
C PRO A 77 79.87 -35.71 -49.30
N VAL A 78 81.02 -35.05 -49.07
CA VAL A 78 81.13 -33.86 -48.21
C VAL A 78 80.31 -32.69 -48.74
N TYR A 79 80.27 -32.46 -50.06
CA TYR A 79 79.49 -31.37 -50.64
C TYR A 79 77.98 -31.67 -50.56
N ARG A 80 77.56 -32.93 -50.76
CA ARG A 80 76.14 -33.32 -50.62
C ARG A 80 75.61 -33.04 -49.21
N ASP A 81 76.30 -33.48 -48.17
CA ASP A 81 75.88 -33.23 -46.79
C ASP A 81 75.79 -31.73 -46.47
N THR A 82 76.73 -30.92 -46.98
CA THR A 82 76.68 -29.45 -46.80
C THR A 82 75.53 -28.81 -47.57
N LEU A 83 75.20 -29.28 -48.77
CA LEU A 83 74.07 -28.78 -49.57
C LEU A 83 72.72 -29.16 -48.96
N GLN A 84 72.57 -30.39 -48.47
CA GLN A 84 71.37 -30.81 -47.74
C GLN A 84 71.15 -29.92 -46.52
N MET A 85 72.22 -29.61 -45.79
CA MET A 85 72.15 -28.75 -44.62
C MET A 85 71.83 -27.29 -44.98
N LEU A 86 72.43 -26.74 -46.04
CA LEU A 86 72.12 -25.39 -46.52
C LEU A 86 70.67 -25.29 -47.02
N THR A 87 70.18 -26.33 -47.67
CA THR A 87 68.79 -26.42 -48.13
C THR A 87 67.84 -26.45 -46.93
N LEU A 88 68.11 -27.29 -45.93
CA LEU A 88 67.35 -27.30 -44.69
C LEU A 88 67.38 -25.93 -44.00
N ASN A 89 68.55 -25.30 -43.92
CA ASN A 89 68.67 -23.96 -43.36
C ASN A 89 67.80 -22.95 -44.10
N LYS A 90 67.77 -23.01 -45.44
CA LYS A 90 66.96 -22.11 -46.25
C LYS A 90 65.46 -22.34 -46.06
N ILE A 91 65.03 -23.59 -45.92
CA ILE A 91 63.63 -23.96 -45.63
C ILE A 91 63.24 -23.40 -44.26
N CYS A 92 64.04 -23.66 -43.21
CA CYS A 92 63.81 -23.12 -41.88
C CYS A 92 63.79 -21.59 -41.89
N PHE A 93 64.73 -20.96 -42.59
CA PHE A 93 64.79 -19.50 -42.71
C PHE A 93 63.49 -18.92 -43.28
N LYS A 94 62.96 -19.51 -44.35
CA LYS A 94 61.70 -19.05 -44.95
C LYS A 94 60.51 -19.25 -44.02
N PHE A 95 60.42 -20.41 -43.38
CA PHE A 95 59.38 -20.67 -42.40
C PHE A 95 59.41 -19.69 -41.23
N PHE A 96 60.59 -19.44 -40.65
CA PHE A 96 60.73 -18.50 -39.53
C PHE A 96 60.53 -17.04 -39.95
N GLU A 97 60.88 -16.67 -41.18
CA GLU A 97 60.56 -15.35 -41.76
C GLU A 97 59.04 -15.13 -41.78
N ASP A 98 58.26 -16.14 -42.21
CA ASP A 98 56.80 -16.09 -42.26
C ASP A 98 56.15 -16.04 -40.85
N VAL A 99 56.77 -16.70 -39.87
CA VAL A 99 56.33 -16.71 -38.47
C VAL A 99 56.76 -15.44 -37.70
N GLY A 100 57.53 -14.55 -38.32
CA GLY A 100 57.90 -13.23 -37.78
C GLY A 100 59.28 -13.17 -37.12
N VAL A 101 60.18 -14.11 -37.44
CA VAL A 101 61.59 -14.12 -36.99
C VAL A 101 62.54 -14.07 -38.19
N PRO A 102 63.04 -12.89 -38.58
CA PRO A 102 63.85 -12.73 -39.79
C PRO A 102 65.34 -13.13 -39.62
N ASP A 103 65.80 -13.41 -38.40
CA ASP A 103 67.21 -13.61 -38.07
C ASP A 103 67.61 -15.09 -37.84
N PHE A 104 66.97 -16.02 -38.55
CA PHE A 104 67.36 -17.44 -38.53
C PHE A 104 68.71 -17.65 -39.26
N ASN A 105 69.60 -18.45 -38.69
CA ASN A 105 70.95 -18.69 -39.22
C ASN A 105 71.38 -20.16 -39.05
N MET A 106 72.49 -20.54 -39.69
CA MET A 106 73.06 -21.89 -39.64
C MET A 106 73.55 -22.31 -38.26
N MET A 107 73.96 -21.35 -37.43
CA MET A 107 74.35 -21.59 -36.04
C MET A 107 73.20 -22.16 -35.21
N ASP A 108 71.97 -21.91 -35.60
CA ASP A 108 70.74 -22.29 -34.89
C ASP A 108 70.50 -23.79 -35.00
N LEU A 109 71.04 -24.39 -36.06
CA LEU A 109 70.98 -25.82 -36.32
C LEU A 109 72.23 -26.54 -35.78
N TYR A 110 73.43 -25.97 -35.97
CA TYR A 110 74.68 -26.61 -35.56
C TYR A 110 75.04 -26.41 -34.09
N LYS A 111 74.77 -25.23 -33.53
CA LYS A 111 75.11 -24.86 -32.17
C LYS A 111 73.97 -24.03 -31.57
N PRO A 112 72.80 -24.66 -31.33
CA PRO A 112 71.65 -23.97 -30.80
C PRO A 112 71.95 -23.40 -29.41
N GLU A 113 71.53 -22.14 -29.20
CA GLU A 113 71.59 -21.47 -27.90
C GLU A 113 70.21 -21.54 -27.25
N ALA A 114 70.14 -21.93 -25.97
CA ALA A 114 68.88 -22.14 -25.25
C ALA A 114 67.91 -20.95 -25.37
N GLN A 115 68.42 -19.72 -25.21
CA GLN A 115 67.61 -18.50 -25.29
C GLN A 115 67.06 -18.23 -26.71
N ARG A 116 67.84 -18.51 -27.76
CA ARG A 116 67.36 -18.38 -29.15
C ARG A 116 66.40 -19.49 -29.53
N THR A 117 66.67 -20.72 -29.11
CA THR A 117 65.75 -21.84 -29.36
C THR A 117 64.40 -21.59 -28.69
N GLN A 118 64.38 -21.09 -27.45
CA GLN A 118 63.14 -20.69 -26.77
C GLN A 118 62.40 -19.57 -27.51
N ARG A 119 63.12 -18.55 -28.00
CA ARG A 119 62.54 -17.47 -28.81
C ARG A 119 61.88 -17.99 -30.08
N PHE A 120 62.57 -18.85 -30.84
CA PHE A 120 62.01 -19.45 -32.06
C PHE A 120 60.79 -20.31 -31.78
N LEU A 121 60.87 -21.18 -30.78
CA LEU A 121 59.75 -22.02 -30.40
C LEU A 121 58.57 -21.20 -29.86
N SER A 122 58.81 -20.08 -29.20
CA SER A 122 57.75 -19.16 -28.77
C SER A 122 57.04 -18.54 -29.98
N ALA A 123 57.78 -18.17 -31.03
CA ALA A 123 57.20 -17.69 -32.27
C ALA A 123 56.32 -18.76 -32.93
N VAL A 124 56.79 -20.01 -32.94
CA VAL A 124 56.08 -21.18 -33.46
C VAL A 124 54.78 -21.45 -32.68
N VAL A 125 54.81 -21.39 -31.35
CA VAL A 125 53.60 -21.54 -30.52
C VAL A 125 52.62 -20.40 -30.77
N ASN A 126 53.11 -19.18 -30.92
CA ASN A 126 52.26 -18.04 -31.23
C ASN A 126 51.55 -18.21 -32.60
N TYR A 127 52.28 -18.69 -33.61
CA TYR A 127 51.68 -19.05 -34.89
C TYR A 127 50.66 -20.19 -34.77
N ALA A 128 50.96 -21.23 -33.97
CA ALA A 128 50.04 -22.33 -33.74
C ALA A 128 48.73 -21.85 -33.08
N ARG A 129 48.80 -20.97 -32.07
CA ARG A 129 47.61 -20.35 -31.45
C ARG A 129 46.82 -19.53 -32.46
N PHE A 130 47.49 -18.71 -33.26
CA PHE A 130 46.83 -17.92 -34.30
C PHE A 130 46.15 -18.82 -35.34
N ARG A 131 46.79 -19.92 -35.75
CA ARG A 131 46.20 -20.91 -36.66
C ARG A 131 44.94 -21.52 -36.08
N GLU A 132 44.96 -21.92 -34.81
CA GLU A 132 43.81 -22.51 -34.12
C GLU A 132 42.62 -21.54 -34.06
N GLU A 133 42.86 -20.27 -33.74
CA GLU A 133 41.83 -19.22 -33.74
C GLU A 133 41.23 -18.94 -35.13
N ARG A 134 41.98 -19.23 -36.20
CA ARG A 134 41.50 -19.12 -37.59
C ARG A 134 40.93 -20.43 -38.13
N MET A 135 41.22 -21.59 -37.52
CA MET A 135 40.62 -22.87 -37.92
C MET A 135 39.11 -22.86 -37.76
N LEU A 136 38.58 -22.18 -36.73
CA LEU A 136 37.14 -21.98 -36.54
C LEU A 136 36.46 -21.31 -37.74
N ASP A 137 37.15 -20.40 -38.44
CA ASP A 137 36.62 -19.75 -39.66
C ASP A 137 36.61 -20.73 -40.84
N CYS A 138 37.49 -21.75 -40.82
CA CYS A 138 37.63 -22.78 -41.85
C CYS A 138 36.77 -24.03 -41.59
N ASP A 139 36.14 -24.17 -40.42
CA ASP A 139 35.31 -25.32 -40.04
C ASP A 139 34.22 -25.61 -41.07
N GLN A 140 33.64 -24.56 -41.67
CA GLN A 140 32.63 -24.72 -42.72
C GLN A 140 33.18 -25.48 -43.94
N PHE A 141 34.40 -25.16 -44.37
CA PHE A 141 35.03 -25.84 -45.50
C PHE A 141 35.42 -27.27 -45.12
N MET A 142 35.93 -27.49 -43.90
CA MET A 142 36.27 -28.83 -43.41
C MET A 142 35.03 -29.73 -43.37
N SER A 143 33.92 -29.25 -42.82
CA SER A 143 32.65 -30.00 -42.77
C SER A 143 32.11 -30.31 -44.17
N GLN A 144 32.21 -29.37 -45.12
CA GLN A 144 31.84 -29.61 -46.51
C GLN A 144 32.72 -30.69 -47.15
N THR A 145 34.04 -30.63 -46.94
CA THR A 145 34.98 -31.64 -47.46
C THR A 145 34.71 -33.00 -46.85
N GLU A 146 34.47 -33.11 -45.54
CA GLU A 146 34.13 -34.38 -44.89
C GLU A 146 32.81 -34.95 -45.41
N THR A 147 31.80 -34.10 -45.63
CA THR A 147 30.52 -34.51 -46.19
C THR A 147 30.69 -35.06 -47.61
N LEU A 148 31.45 -34.36 -48.46
CA LEU A 148 31.75 -34.82 -49.82
C LEU A 148 32.57 -36.11 -49.81
N LEU A 149 33.53 -36.25 -48.90
CA LEU A 149 34.33 -37.46 -48.75
C LEU A 149 33.45 -38.64 -48.29
N GLY A 150 32.52 -38.39 -47.38
CA GLY A 150 31.52 -39.37 -46.94
C GLY A 150 30.62 -39.83 -48.09
N GLN A 151 30.13 -38.89 -48.91
CA GLN A 151 29.36 -39.19 -50.12
C GLN A 151 30.16 -39.99 -51.14
N LEU A 152 31.44 -39.63 -51.35
CA LEU A 152 32.32 -40.36 -52.26
C LEU A 152 32.54 -41.80 -51.78
N ARG A 153 32.82 -41.99 -50.49
CA ARG A 153 32.97 -43.33 -49.89
C ARG A 153 31.70 -44.16 -50.05
N GLN A 154 30.54 -43.59 -49.73
CA GLN A 154 29.26 -44.25 -49.94
C GLN A 154 29.05 -44.66 -51.40
N LYS A 155 29.37 -43.78 -52.36
CA LYS A 155 29.25 -44.10 -53.78
C LYS A 155 30.23 -45.18 -54.25
N LEU A 156 31.44 -45.23 -53.69
CA LEU A 156 32.38 -46.30 -53.95
C LEU A 156 31.90 -47.64 -53.37
N ASP A 157 31.33 -47.62 -52.17
CA ASP A 157 30.76 -48.82 -51.54
C ASP A 157 29.55 -49.35 -52.34
N ASP A 158 28.64 -48.45 -52.75
CA ASP A 158 27.51 -48.77 -53.64
C ASP A 158 28.00 -49.37 -54.97
N HIS A 159 29.03 -48.77 -55.57
CA HIS A 159 29.61 -49.24 -56.83
C HIS A 159 30.21 -50.64 -56.68
N ASN A 160 31.02 -50.87 -55.65
CA ASN A 160 31.60 -52.18 -55.35
C ASN A 160 30.51 -53.24 -55.11
N PHE A 161 29.44 -52.87 -54.39
CA PHE A 161 28.31 -53.76 -54.15
C PHE A 161 27.58 -54.13 -55.45
N LEU A 162 27.29 -53.14 -56.30
CA LEU A 162 26.63 -53.38 -57.59
C LEU A 162 27.50 -54.22 -58.53
N GLN A 163 28.81 -53.98 -58.54
CA GLN A 163 29.75 -54.75 -59.35
C GLN A 163 29.76 -56.23 -58.93
N LEU A 164 29.76 -56.51 -57.62
CA LEU A 164 29.63 -57.88 -57.10
C LEU A 164 28.29 -58.52 -57.47
N GLN A 165 27.21 -57.74 -57.56
CA GLN A 165 25.89 -58.25 -57.95
C GLN A 165 25.84 -58.59 -59.45
N VAL A 166 26.42 -57.74 -60.30
CA VAL A 166 26.52 -57.97 -61.75
C VAL A 166 27.33 -59.23 -62.02
N GLN A 167 28.49 -59.39 -61.36
CA GLN A 167 29.33 -60.57 -61.52
C GLN A 167 28.57 -61.87 -61.18
N LYS A 168 27.79 -61.88 -60.09
CA LYS A 168 26.97 -63.04 -59.70
C LYS A 168 25.90 -63.38 -60.74
N LEU A 169 25.33 -62.38 -61.41
CA LEU A 169 24.31 -62.58 -62.44
C LEU A 169 24.92 -63.08 -63.76
N GLU A 170 26.11 -62.59 -64.13
CA GLU A 170 26.86 -63.08 -65.30
C GLU A 170 27.32 -64.53 -65.13
N GLU A 171 27.79 -64.88 -63.93
CA GLU A 171 28.09 -66.26 -63.56
C GLU A 171 26.84 -67.14 -63.68
N ALA A 172 25.70 -66.71 -63.14
CA ALA A 172 24.43 -67.46 -63.22
C ALA A 172 23.90 -67.63 -64.66
N SER A 173 24.06 -66.62 -65.52
CA SER A 173 23.62 -66.68 -66.92
C SER A 173 24.46 -67.66 -67.76
N SER A 174 25.75 -67.81 -67.43
CA SER A 174 26.66 -68.68 -68.19
C SER A 174 26.37 -70.18 -68.00
N PHE A 175 25.67 -70.56 -66.91
CA PHE A 175 25.27 -71.95 -66.65
C PHE A 175 23.98 -72.38 -67.37
N ALA A 176 23.22 -71.44 -67.95
CA ALA A 176 21.88 -71.71 -68.48
C ALA A 176 21.85 -72.20 -69.94
N ASP A 177 22.93 -72.04 -70.72
CA ASP A 177 22.93 -72.28 -72.18
C ASP A 177 23.17 -73.75 -72.61
N GLY A 178 23.29 -74.70 -71.69
CA GLY A 178 23.82 -76.04 -72.00
C GLY A 178 22.85 -77.23 -72.10
N GLU A 179 21.60 -77.14 -71.65
CA GLU A 179 20.75 -78.34 -71.48
C GLU A 179 19.48 -78.35 -72.35
N THR A 180 19.25 -79.49 -73.02
CA THR A 180 18.09 -79.71 -73.90
C THR A 180 16.76 -79.51 -73.17
N LEU A 181 15.80 -78.86 -73.82
CA LEU A 181 14.53 -78.38 -73.25
C LEU A 181 13.74 -79.43 -72.43
N VAL A 182 13.87 -80.72 -72.76
CA VAL A 182 13.23 -81.85 -72.05
C VAL A 182 13.97 -82.28 -70.79
N SER A 183 15.31 -82.32 -70.80
CA SER A 183 16.10 -82.46 -69.58
C SER A 183 15.92 -81.22 -68.70
N LEU A 184 15.77 -80.04 -69.30
CA LEU A 184 15.54 -78.78 -68.60
C LEU A 184 14.15 -78.73 -67.95
N GLU A 185 13.11 -79.30 -68.56
CA GLU A 185 11.77 -79.43 -67.95
C GLU A 185 11.75 -80.46 -66.81
N SER A 186 12.42 -81.60 -66.98
CA SER A 186 12.55 -82.62 -65.92
C SER A 186 13.40 -82.12 -64.77
N ASN A 187 14.53 -81.47 -65.08
CA ASN A 187 15.38 -80.79 -64.11
C ASN A 187 14.62 -79.62 -63.48
N ASN A 188 13.84 -78.82 -64.23
CA ASN A 188 12.98 -77.76 -63.66
C ASN A 188 11.96 -78.34 -62.71
N ARG A 189 11.30 -79.45 -63.04
CA ARG A 189 10.29 -80.05 -62.15
C ARG A 189 10.91 -80.65 -60.89
N ASN A 190 12.11 -81.24 -61.01
CA ASN A 190 12.89 -81.67 -59.85
C ASN A 190 13.43 -80.49 -59.04
N LEU A 191 13.91 -79.44 -59.70
CA LEU A 191 14.36 -78.19 -59.10
C LEU A 191 13.21 -77.43 -58.45
N GLU A 192 11.99 -77.49 -58.98
CA GLU A 192 10.78 -76.93 -58.38
C GLU A 192 10.39 -77.69 -57.11
N ASN A 193 10.50 -79.02 -57.13
CA ASN A 193 10.26 -79.84 -55.94
C ASN A 193 11.36 -79.65 -54.90
N GLN A 194 12.62 -79.54 -55.33
CA GLN A 194 13.74 -79.20 -54.47
C GLN A 194 13.61 -77.78 -53.95
N LEU A 195 13.18 -76.82 -54.76
CA LEU A 195 12.89 -75.45 -54.38
C LEU A 195 11.78 -75.41 -53.36
N LYS A 196 10.66 -76.11 -53.56
CA LYS A 196 9.59 -76.20 -52.55
C LYS A 196 10.10 -76.76 -51.22
N LYS A 197 10.92 -77.81 -51.25
CA LYS A 197 11.57 -78.35 -50.04
C LYS A 197 12.57 -77.34 -49.44
N LEU A 198 13.35 -76.65 -50.26
CA LEU A 198 14.31 -75.64 -49.83
C LEU A 198 13.59 -74.41 -49.27
N THR A 199 12.47 -74.00 -49.84
CA THR A 199 11.61 -72.91 -49.38
C THR A 199 10.99 -73.28 -48.05
N GLN A 200 10.53 -74.53 -47.88
CA GLN A 200 10.05 -75.01 -46.60
C GLN A 200 11.16 -75.03 -45.54
N VAL A 201 12.36 -75.51 -45.90
CA VAL A 201 13.53 -75.50 -45.02
C VAL A 201 14.02 -74.07 -44.73
N GLN A 202 13.94 -73.17 -45.71
CA GLN A 202 14.25 -71.76 -45.58
C GLN A 202 13.22 -71.05 -44.71
N GLU A 203 11.94 -71.41 -44.81
CA GLU A 203 10.89 -70.90 -43.95
C GLU A 203 11.11 -71.38 -42.51
N THR A 204 11.42 -72.66 -42.30
CA THR A 204 11.78 -73.16 -40.97
C THR A 204 13.05 -72.50 -40.43
N PHE A 205 14.10 -72.35 -41.25
CA PHE A 205 15.32 -71.67 -40.83
C PHE A 205 15.11 -70.18 -40.62
N SER A 206 14.21 -69.53 -41.36
CA SER A 206 13.84 -68.13 -41.15
C SER A 206 13.08 -67.98 -39.83
N ILE A 207 12.17 -68.91 -39.53
CA ILE A 207 11.49 -68.98 -38.24
C ILE A 207 12.51 -69.21 -37.12
N ASP A 208 13.42 -70.19 -37.26
CA ASP A 208 14.45 -70.48 -36.26
C ASP A 208 15.45 -69.33 -36.10
N TYR A 209 15.83 -68.67 -37.19
CA TYR A 209 16.69 -67.49 -37.17
C TYR A 209 15.99 -66.31 -36.50
N ASN A 210 14.71 -66.09 -36.78
CA ASN A 210 13.92 -65.05 -36.11
C ASN A 210 13.71 -65.38 -34.63
N ASN A 211 13.50 -66.65 -34.28
CA ASN A 211 13.44 -67.13 -32.90
C ASN A 211 14.77 -66.93 -32.20
N TYR A 212 15.89 -67.31 -32.83
CA TYR A 212 17.23 -67.12 -32.30
C TYR A 212 17.59 -65.64 -32.14
N LYS A 213 17.23 -64.79 -33.12
CA LYS A 213 17.40 -63.33 -33.05
C LYS A 213 16.54 -62.73 -31.93
N SER A 214 15.31 -63.20 -31.76
CA SER A 214 14.43 -62.81 -30.66
C SER A 214 15.01 -63.23 -29.32
N SER A 215 15.45 -64.48 -29.17
CA SER A 215 16.12 -64.99 -27.97
C SER A 215 17.42 -64.26 -27.67
N LYS A 216 18.23 -63.95 -28.69
CA LYS A 216 19.45 -63.14 -28.54
C LYS A 216 19.13 -61.73 -28.05
N ARG A 217 18.09 -61.10 -28.60
CA ARG A 217 17.62 -59.78 -28.12
C ARG A 217 17.11 -59.83 -26.69
N LYS A 218 16.37 -60.89 -26.32
CA LYS A 218 15.93 -61.11 -24.94
C LYS A 218 17.12 -61.29 -24.00
N MET A 219 18.06 -62.17 -24.34
CA MET A 219 19.28 -62.39 -23.56
C MET A 219 20.15 -61.13 -23.46
N LEU A 220 20.24 -60.31 -24.51
CA LEU A 220 20.95 -59.03 -24.45
C LEU A 220 20.22 -58.03 -23.56
N ALA A 221 18.89 -57.94 -23.65
CA ALA A 221 18.11 -57.09 -22.76
C ALA A 221 18.21 -57.55 -21.30
N GLU A 222 18.23 -58.86 -21.05
CA GLU A 222 18.47 -59.46 -19.74
C GLU A 222 19.90 -59.17 -19.24
N LEU A 223 20.90 -59.23 -20.11
CA LEU A 223 22.29 -58.87 -19.77
C LEU A 223 22.43 -57.38 -19.46
N GLU A 224 21.77 -56.52 -20.23
CA GLU A 224 21.71 -55.08 -19.97
C GLU A 224 21.01 -54.81 -18.63
N SER A 225 19.86 -55.45 -18.36
CA SER A 225 19.18 -55.30 -17.06
C SER A 225 20.02 -55.81 -15.90
N LEU A 226 20.69 -56.97 -16.06
CA LEU A 226 21.59 -57.49 -15.03
C LEU A 226 22.82 -56.59 -14.84
N GLY A 227 23.30 -55.97 -15.93
CA GLY A 227 24.37 -54.98 -15.89
C GLY A 227 23.96 -53.72 -15.12
N PHE A 228 22.74 -53.22 -15.34
CA PHE A 228 22.18 -52.12 -14.55
C PHE A 228 22.01 -52.49 -13.08
N GLU A 229 21.49 -53.70 -12.78
CA GLU A 229 21.37 -54.20 -11.41
C GLU A 229 22.75 -54.33 -10.74
N LEU A 230 23.77 -54.80 -11.46
CA LEU A 230 25.12 -54.93 -10.93
C LEU A 230 25.75 -53.56 -10.64
N ILE A 231 25.60 -52.58 -11.53
CA ILE A 231 26.07 -51.21 -11.29
C ILE A 231 25.34 -50.59 -10.10
N GLU A 232 24.02 -50.82 -9.98
CA GLU A 232 23.25 -50.35 -8.83
C GLU A 232 23.73 -51.00 -7.53
N LEU A 233 23.95 -52.32 -7.52
CA LEU A 233 24.48 -53.04 -6.38
C LEU A 233 25.91 -52.62 -6.03
N GLU A 234 26.76 -52.31 -7.01
CA GLU A 234 28.10 -51.78 -6.76
C GLU A 234 28.06 -50.36 -6.19
N LEU A 235 27.14 -49.53 -6.65
CA LEU A 235 26.89 -48.21 -6.08
C LEU A 235 26.38 -48.33 -4.64
N GLN A 236 25.44 -49.25 -4.38
CA GLN A 236 24.95 -49.53 -3.03
C GLN A 236 26.06 -50.09 -2.14
N ARG A 237 26.89 -51.00 -2.64
CA ARG A 237 28.08 -51.51 -1.95
C ARG A 237 29.06 -50.39 -1.64
N GLY A 238 29.33 -49.49 -2.58
CA GLY A 238 30.18 -48.32 -2.36
C GLY A 238 29.59 -47.39 -1.29
N LYS A 239 28.28 -47.15 -1.30
CA LYS A 239 27.59 -46.39 -0.25
C LYS A 239 27.71 -47.09 1.11
N LEU A 240 27.41 -48.39 1.19
CA LEU A 240 27.51 -49.20 2.40
C LEU A 240 28.94 -49.31 2.93
N GLN A 241 29.94 -49.40 2.04
CA GLN A 241 31.34 -49.40 2.39
C GLN A 241 31.75 -48.05 2.99
N ARG A 242 31.28 -46.93 2.43
CA ARG A 242 31.48 -45.61 3.04
C ARG A 242 30.78 -45.48 4.40
N TYR A 243 29.63 -46.12 4.60
CA TYR A 243 28.99 -46.19 5.92
C TYR A 243 29.70 -47.13 6.89
N SER A 244 30.37 -48.19 6.40
CA SER A 244 31.17 -49.11 7.21
C SER A 244 32.55 -48.54 7.57
N GLU A 245 33.12 -47.68 6.72
CA GLU A 245 34.37 -46.95 6.94
C GLU A 245 34.14 -45.63 7.70
N ALA A 246 32.91 -45.11 7.73
CA ALA A 246 32.52 -43.98 8.57
C ALA A 246 32.42 -44.44 10.04
N ASP A 247 33.47 -44.15 10.79
CA ASP A 247 33.63 -44.38 12.21
C ASP A 247 32.35 -44.03 13.00
N VAL A 248 31.86 -44.96 13.81
CA VAL A 248 30.67 -44.80 14.67
C VAL A 248 30.81 -43.56 15.57
N GLY A 249 32.04 -43.19 15.93
CA GLY A 249 32.35 -41.97 16.67
C GLY A 249 32.03 -40.69 15.89
N SER A 250 32.33 -40.64 14.60
CA SER A 250 32.00 -39.49 13.72
C SER A 250 30.49 -39.35 13.53
N LEU A 251 29.78 -40.47 13.38
CA LEU A 251 28.32 -40.46 13.23
C LEU A 251 27.63 -40.03 14.53
N GLN A 252 28.10 -40.49 15.69
CA GLN A 252 27.59 -40.05 16.99
C GLN A 252 27.89 -38.56 17.24
N ALA A 253 29.06 -38.06 16.83
CA ALA A 253 29.38 -36.64 16.90
C ALA A 253 28.44 -35.81 16.01
N SER A 254 28.25 -36.20 14.75
CA SER A 254 27.33 -35.51 13.84
C SER A 254 25.86 -35.61 14.29
N ILE A 255 25.42 -36.73 14.86
CA ILE A 255 24.07 -36.85 15.44
C ILE A 255 23.91 -35.92 16.65
N LYS A 256 24.96 -35.78 17.49
CA LYS A 256 24.95 -34.86 18.62
C LYS A 256 24.91 -33.40 18.16
N GLU A 257 25.69 -33.05 17.14
CA GLU A 257 25.67 -31.70 16.54
C GLU A 257 24.33 -31.40 15.86
N LEU A 258 23.77 -32.35 15.10
CA LEU A 258 22.48 -32.18 14.44
C LEU A 258 21.32 -32.12 15.44
N SER A 259 21.36 -32.89 16.52
CA SER A 259 20.35 -32.81 17.59
C SER A 259 20.43 -31.49 18.34
N GLN A 260 21.64 -31.00 18.64
CA GLN A 260 21.82 -29.68 19.23
C GLN A 260 21.33 -28.57 18.29
N ALA A 261 21.69 -28.64 17.00
CA ALA A 261 21.21 -27.68 15.99
C ALA A 261 19.68 -27.75 15.84
N LEU A 262 19.08 -28.94 15.90
CA LEU A 262 17.63 -29.12 15.84
C LEU A 262 16.94 -28.50 17.06
N GLU A 263 17.52 -28.65 18.25
CA GLU A 263 17.00 -28.06 19.49
C GLU A 263 17.08 -26.53 19.46
N GLU A 264 18.22 -25.97 19.03
CA GLU A 264 18.40 -24.52 18.82
C GLU A 264 17.42 -23.96 17.78
N GLN A 265 17.24 -24.66 16.65
CA GLN A 265 16.28 -24.26 15.62
C GLN A 265 14.83 -24.37 16.11
N SER A 266 14.49 -25.42 16.87
CA SER A 266 13.17 -25.58 17.48
C SER A 266 12.86 -24.46 18.48
N GLU A 267 13.84 -24.08 19.32
CA GLU A 267 13.71 -22.98 20.26
C GLU A 267 13.55 -21.63 19.53
N SER A 268 14.36 -21.40 18.49
CA SER A 268 14.25 -20.23 17.62
C SER A 268 12.88 -20.14 16.94
N LEU A 269 12.38 -21.26 16.40
CA LEU A 269 11.08 -21.35 15.75
C LEU A 269 9.95 -21.11 16.76
N SER A 270 10.03 -21.67 17.97
CA SER A 270 9.09 -21.42 19.07
C SER A 270 9.08 -19.93 19.48
N ARG A 271 10.26 -19.30 19.56
CA ARG A 271 10.39 -17.86 19.85
C ARG A 271 9.77 -17.02 18.73
N LEU A 272 10.04 -17.34 17.47
CA LEU A 272 9.51 -16.64 16.32
C LEU A 272 7.98 -16.82 16.21
N GLN A 273 7.46 -18.02 16.49
CA GLN A 273 6.01 -18.27 16.56
C GLN A 273 5.34 -17.48 17.68
N LYS A 274 5.98 -17.36 18.86
CA LYS A 274 5.47 -16.50 19.94
C LYS A 274 5.44 -15.03 19.52
N GLN A 275 6.52 -14.54 18.89
CA GLN A 275 6.57 -13.18 18.35
C GLN A 275 5.49 -12.94 17.29
N HIS A 276 5.30 -13.88 16.36
CA HIS A 276 4.25 -13.81 15.34
C HIS A 276 2.86 -13.80 15.96
N ARG A 277 2.58 -14.67 16.94
CA ARG A 277 1.29 -14.67 17.67
C ARG A 277 1.05 -13.35 18.40
N ASN A 278 2.08 -12.77 19.02
CA ASN A 278 1.97 -11.48 19.69
C ASN A 278 1.71 -10.35 18.68
N LEU A 279 2.41 -10.35 17.53
CA LEU A 279 2.20 -9.37 16.47
C LEU A 279 0.80 -9.51 15.85
N ALA A 280 0.32 -10.73 15.62
CA ALA A 280 -1.02 -10.98 15.11
C ALA A 280 -2.10 -10.48 16.09
N LYS A 281 -1.91 -10.70 17.39
CA LYS A 281 -2.78 -10.11 18.43
C LYS A 281 -2.73 -8.58 18.39
N ALA A 282 -1.54 -7.99 18.32
CA ALA A 282 -1.38 -6.54 18.23
C ALA A 282 -2.07 -5.97 16.97
N MET A 283 -1.93 -6.63 15.83
CA MET A 283 -2.58 -6.25 14.58
C MET A 283 -4.11 -6.35 14.69
N SER A 284 -4.62 -7.42 15.28
CA SER A 284 -6.06 -7.54 15.56
C SER A 284 -6.55 -6.43 16.48
N THR A 285 -5.82 -6.09 17.54
CA THR A 285 -6.19 -4.98 18.42
C THR A 285 -6.14 -3.64 17.70
N PHE A 286 -5.14 -3.41 16.83
CA PHE A 286 -5.08 -2.19 16.02
C PHE A 286 -6.22 -2.13 15.02
N GLN A 287 -6.61 -3.24 14.40
CA GLN A 287 -7.78 -3.29 13.53
C GLN A 287 -9.05 -2.95 14.30
N THR A 288 -9.26 -3.51 15.50
CA THR A 288 -10.41 -3.17 16.35
C THR A 288 -10.41 -1.69 16.74
N VAL A 289 -9.28 -1.14 17.18
CA VAL A 289 -9.15 0.28 17.50
C VAL A 289 -9.40 1.15 16.28
N THR A 290 -8.92 0.73 15.10
CA THR A 290 -9.15 1.46 13.85
C THR A 290 -10.63 1.46 13.49
N THR A 291 -11.33 0.33 13.64
CA THR A 291 -12.78 0.27 13.41
C THR A 291 -13.54 1.14 14.41
N GLU A 292 -13.17 1.11 15.69
CA GLU A 292 -13.77 1.98 16.72
C GLU A 292 -13.52 3.46 16.44
N LEU A 293 -12.33 3.83 15.97
CA LEU A 293 -12.02 5.20 15.55
C LEU A 293 -12.83 5.63 14.33
N TYR A 294 -13.05 4.74 13.35
CA TYR A 294 -13.93 5.02 12.22
C TYR A 294 -15.39 5.21 12.67
N GLU A 295 -15.86 4.40 13.61
CA GLU A 295 -17.20 4.56 14.20
C GLU A 295 -17.30 5.88 14.98
N LEU A 296 -16.30 6.21 15.80
CA LEU A 296 -16.25 7.48 16.52
C LEU A 296 -16.22 8.68 15.56
N LEU A 297 -15.41 8.61 14.50
CA LEU A 297 -15.37 9.64 13.46
C LEU A 297 -16.73 9.79 12.78
N ARG A 298 -17.42 8.69 12.51
CA ARG A 298 -18.77 8.70 11.96
C ARG A 298 -19.76 9.34 12.93
N VAL A 299 -19.71 9.02 14.23
CA VAL A 299 -20.55 9.65 15.25
C VAL A 299 -20.27 11.15 15.33
N ILE A 300 -19.01 11.56 15.41
CA ILE A 300 -18.60 12.98 15.42
C ILE A 300 -19.11 13.70 14.17
N SER A 301 -18.99 13.09 12.98
CA SER A 301 -19.49 13.67 11.74
C SER A 301 -21.02 13.86 11.79
N THR A 302 -21.76 12.85 12.29
CA THR A 302 -23.22 12.96 12.43
C THR A 302 -23.63 14.00 13.46
N ASP A 303 -22.93 14.10 14.59
CA ASP A 303 -23.24 15.07 15.64
C ASP A 303 -22.80 16.48 15.24
N LEU A 304 -21.70 16.63 14.49
CA LEU A 304 -21.31 17.90 13.87
C LEU A 304 -22.37 18.36 12.87
N GLN A 305 -22.90 17.46 12.04
CA GLN A 305 -24.02 17.76 11.14
C GLN A 305 -25.28 18.19 11.93
N LYS A 306 -25.65 17.48 13.00
CA LYS A 306 -26.77 17.89 13.87
C LYS A 306 -26.52 19.25 14.53
N SER A 307 -25.31 19.49 15.03
CA SER A 307 -24.92 20.76 15.64
C SER A 307 -25.02 21.89 14.63
N HIS A 308 -24.58 21.67 13.39
CA HIS A 308 -24.71 22.66 12.32
C HIS A 308 -26.18 22.95 11.98
N LEU A 309 -27.03 21.92 11.90
CA LEU A 309 -28.48 22.10 11.72
C LEU A 309 -29.11 22.88 12.88
N GLN A 310 -28.71 22.58 14.13
CA GLN A 310 -29.16 23.32 15.31
C GLN A 310 -28.67 24.78 15.30
N GLU A 311 -27.42 25.02 14.90
CA GLU A 311 -26.86 26.37 14.78
C GLU A 311 -27.60 27.19 13.71
N VAL A 312 -27.89 26.60 12.56
CA VAL A 312 -28.74 27.21 11.52
C VAL A 312 -30.14 27.50 12.08
N GLY A 313 -30.76 26.56 12.81
CA GLY A 313 -32.04 26.80 13.47
C GLY A 313 -32.02 27.90 14.54
N ILE A 314 -30.92 28.03 15.30
CA ILE A 314 -30.72 29.12 16.26
C ILE A 314 -30.54 30.45 15.54
N LEU A 315 -29.83 30.48 14.40
CA LEU A 315 -29.69 31.67 13.57
C LEU A 315 -31.04 32.11 13.01
N GLU A 316 -31.85 31.18 12.50
CA GLU A 316 -33.22 31.47 12.05
C GLU A 316 -34.10 31.98 13.20
N LEU A 317 -34.05 31.35 14.38
CA LEU A 317 -34.78 31.82 15.56
C LEU A 317 -34.32 33.21 16.01
N LYS A 318 -33.01 33.48 15.96
CA LYS A 318 -32.43 34.79 16.26
C LYS A 318 -32.92 35.84 15.26
N GLU A 319 -32.98 35.52 13.97
CA GLU A 319 -33.53 36.40 12.95
C GLU A 319 -35.03 36.67 13.19
N GLN A 320 -35.81 35.63 13.52
CA GLN A 320 -37.21 35.78 13.91
C GLN A 320 -37.38 36.64 15.17
N LEU A 321 -36.52 36.48 16.18
CA LEU A 321 -36.53 37.29 17.40
C LEU A 321 -36.13 38.74 17.12
N LEU A 322 -35.14 38.99 16.25
CA LEU A 322 -34.78 40.34 15.82
C LEU A 322 -35.94 40.99 15.06
N ASN A 323 -36.59 40.27 14.16
CA ASN A 323 -37.78 40.74 13.45
C ASN A 323 -38.94 41.00 14.41
N ASN A 324 -39.18 40.12 15.39
CA ASN A 324 -40.21 40.31 16.41
C ASN A 324 -39.87 41.48 17.33
N ARG A 325 -38.61 41.65 17.73
CA ARG A 325 -38.13 42.79 18.51
C ARG A 325 -38.32 44.08 17.73
N ALA A 326 -37.98 44.11 16.44
CA ALA A 326 -38.20 45.26 15.57
C ALA A 326 -39.70 45.59 15.44
N LYS A 327 -40.57 44.57 15.29
CA LYS A 327 -42.03 44.75 15.32
C LYS A 327 -42.51 45.29 16.67
N LEU A 328 -41.95 44.79 17.79
CA LEU A 328 -42.31 45.23 19.12
C LEU A 328 -41.85 46.66 19.39
N GLU A 329 -40.62 47.00 19.03
CA GLU A 329 -40.10 48.38 19.06
C GLU A 329 -40.98 49.29 18.21
N HIS A 330 -41.32 48.88 16.99
CA HIS A 330 -42.25 49.65 16.16
C HIS A 330 -43.62 49.83 16.85
N LEU A 331 -44.20 48.81 17.47
CA LEU A 331 -45.46 48.93 18.22
C LEU A 331 -45.32 49.83 19.47
N LEU A 332 -44.18 49.77 20.16
CA LEU A 332 -43.91 50.56 21.35
C LEU A 332 -43.71 52.04 20.98
N THR A 333 -42.94 52.31 19.94
CA THR A 333 -42.69 53.67 19.43
C THR A 333 -43.92 54.25 18.70
N SER A 334 -44.59 53.48 17.86
CA SER A 334 -45.75 53.97 17.09
C SER A 334 -47.02 54.01 17.94
N GLY A 335 -47.27 52.98 18.74
CA GLY A 335 -48.52 52.83 19.50
C GLY A 335 -48.45 53.44 20.88
N VAL A 336 -47.47 53.04 21.69
CA VAL A 336 -47.43 53.40 23.11
C VAL A 336 -46.87 54.79 23.32
N THR A 337 -45.71 55.14 22.77
CA THR A 337 -45.12 56.47 23.01
C THR A 337 -45.96 57.58 22.40
N VAL A 338 -46.52 57.39 21.19
CA VAL A 338 -47.45 58.37 20.60
C VAL A 338 -48.72 58.52 21.45
N LYS A 339 -49.26 57.42 21.99
CA LYS A 339 -50.45 57.51 22.88
C LYS A 339 -50.11 58.14 24.23
N LEU A 340 -48.92 57.89 24.76
CA LEU A 340 -48.43 58.47 26.01
C LEU A 340 -48.18 59.96 25.85
N THR A 341 -47.55 60.42 24.76
CA THR A 341 -47.39 61.86 24.48
C THR A 341 -48.74 62.54 24.26
N ASN A 342 -49.68 61.90 23.57
CA ASN A 342 -51.05 62.41 23.43
C ASN A 342 -51.77 62.49 24.79
N MET A 343 -51.61 61.50 25.68
CA MET A 343 -52.21 61.57 27.02
C MET A 343 -51.50 62.58 27.93
N GLN A 344 -50.18 62.73 27.83
CA GLN A 344 -49.43 63.75 28.58
C GLN A 344 -49.86 65.16 28.16
N THR A 345 -50.00 65.43 26.86
CA THR A 345 -50.48 66.73 26.38
C THR A 345 -51.93 66.99 26.82
N GLN A 346 -52.80 65.96 26.85
CA GLN A 346 -54.14 66.07 27.44
C GLN A 346 -54.11 66.33 28.96
N LEU A 347 -53.20 65.68 29.69
CA LEU A 347 -53.08 65.85 31.14
C LEU A 347 -52.52 67.23 31.48
N GLU A 348 -51.55 67.73 30.71
CA GLU A 348 -51.02 69.09 30.84
C GLU A 348 -52.09 70.15 30.54
N SER A 349 -52.91 69.96 29.50
CA SER A 349 -54.01 70.89 29.22
C SER A 349 -55.05 70.87 30.33
N ARG A 350 -55.43 69.70 30.84
CA ARG A 350 -56.33 69.57 32.00
C ARG A 350 -55.74 70.19 33.27
N LYS A 351 -54.45 69.99 33.55
CA LYS A 351 -53.77 70.64 34.69
C LYS A 351 -53.70 72.15 34.55
N LYS A 352 -53.53 72.68 33.34
CA LYS A 352 -53.62 74.13 33.08
C LYS A 352 -55.03 74.63 33.37
N SER A 353 -56.06 73.97 32.84
CA SER A 353 -57.45 74.34 33.13
C SER A 353 -57.82 74.24 34.61
N ILE A 354 -57.32 73.24 35.35
CA ILE A 354 -57.54 73.14 36.80
C ILE A 354 -56.85 74.30 37.52
N ARG A 355 -55.60 74.65 37.16
CA ARG A 355 -54.92 75.79 37.76
C ARG A 355 -55.64 77.10 37.48
N GLU A 356 -56.12 77.31 36.26
CA GLU A 356 -56.96 78.46 35.90
C GLU A 356 -58.25 78.50 36.73
N LEU A 357 -58.88 77.34 36.97
CA LEU A 357 -60.08 77.23 37.80
C LEU A 357 -59.78 77.47 39.29
N GLU A 358 -58.67 76.95 39.81
CA GLU A 358 -58.21 77.17 41.20
C GLU A 358 -57.86 78.64 41.43
N ASP A 359 -57.21 79.30 40.47
CA ASP A 359 -56.92 80.73 40.55
C ASP A 359 -58.22 81.55 40.47
N SER A 360 -59.15 81.21 39.57
CA SER A 360 -60.46 81.87 39.47
C SER A 360 -61.28 81.70 40.75
N THR A 361 -61.36 80.49 41.30
CA THR A 361 -62.10 80.22 42.54
C THR A 361 -61.44 80.85 43.75
N ARG A 362 -60.11 80.96 43.81
CA ARG A 362 -59.41 81.72 44.85
C ARG A 362 -59.76 83.20 44.79
N ILE A 363 -59.78 83.79 43.59
CA ILE A 363 -60.17 85.19 43.39
C ILE A 363 -61.63 85.39 43.84
N GLU A 364 -62.56 84.55 43.37
CA GLU A 364 -63.97 84.61 43.79
C GLU A 364 -64.15 84.40 45.30
N HIS A 365 -63.39 83.50 45.92
CA HIS A 365 -63.45 83.27 47.36
C HIS A 365 -62.89 84.44 48.16
N GLN A 366 -61.84 85.10 47.67
CA GLN A 366 -61.26 86.30 48.28
C GLN A 366 -62.21 87.50 48.15
N GLU A 367 -62.87 87.65 47.00
CA GLU A 367 -63.94 88.63 46.82
C GLU A 367 -65.12 88.35 47.76
N ASN A 368 -65.66 87.12 47.78
CA ASN A 368 -66.74 86.74 48.69
C ASN A 368 -66.38 86.91 50.18
N SER A 369 -65.14 86.59 50.56
CA SER A 369 -64.62 86.83 51.91
C SER A 369 -64.62 88.31 52.27
N SER A 370 -64.19 89.18 51.35
CA SER A 370 -64.23 90.63 51.56
C SER A 370 -65.66 91.15 51.70
N VAL A 371 -66.60 90.63 50.90
CA VAL A 371 -68.02 90.96 50.96
C VAL A 371 -68.62 90.50 52.29
N LEU A 372 -68.34 89.27 52.73
CA LEU A 372 -68.78 88.75 54.02
C LEU A 372 -68.24 89.60 55.19
N HIS A 373 -66.97 90.01 55.13
CA HIS A 373 -66.41 90.86 56.17
C HIS A 373 -67.10 92.23 56.21
N THR A 374 -67.42 92.83 55.06
CA THR A 374 -68.19 94.08 55.02
C THR A 374 -69.62 93.91 55.56
N LEU A 375 -70.28 92.80 55.23
CA LEU A 375 -71.62 92.47 55.71
C LEU A 375 -71.62 92.21 57.22
N GLN A 376 -70.59 91.54 57.75
CA GLN A 376 -70.44 91.26 59.18
C GLN A 376 -70.16 92.54 59.99
N THR A 377 -69.38 93.47 59.45
CA THR A 377 -69.23 94.81 60.05
C THR A 377 -70.55 95.59 60.06
N GLN A 378 -71.33 95.56 58.96
CA GLN A 378 -72.64 96.20 58.89
C GLN A 378 -73.63 95.60 59.91
N PHE A 379 -73.69 94.27 60.02
CA PHE A 379 -74.57 93.58 60.99
C PHE A 379 -74.22 93.91 62.45
N SER A 380 -72.93 94.12 62.75
CA SER A 380 -72.47 94.46 64.10
C SER A 380 -72.71 95.92 64.52
N GLN A 381 -72.76 96.85 63.56
CA GLN A 381 -72.87 98.28 63.84
C GLN A 381 -74.31 98.82 63.78
N GLU A 382 -75.18 98.27 62.93
CA GLU A 382 -76.56 98.77 62.76
C GLU A 382 -77.63 97.93 63.49
N ILE A 383 -77.56 96.60 63.43
CA ILE A 383 -78.70 95.74 63.83
C ILE A 383 -78.67 95.40 65.33
N LEU A 384 -77.49 95.19 65.92
CA LEU A 384 -77.35 94.80 67.32
C LEU A 384 -77.81 95.86 68.36
N PRO A 385 -77.62 97.18 68.16
CA PRO A 385 -78.11 98.19 69.10
C PRO A 385 -79.60 98.53 68.93
N GLU A 386 -80.22 98.28 67.77
CA GLU A 386 -81.67 98.45 67.58
C GLU A 386 -82.47 97.33 68.27
N VAL A 387 -82.04 96.07 68.15
CA VAL A 387 -82.72 94.93 68.78
C VAL A 387 -82.67 95.03 70.32
N ARG A 388 -81.57 95.50 70.89
CA ARG A 388 -81.46 95.72 72.35
C ARG A 388 -82.38 96.83 72.89
N LYS A 389 -82.64 97.87 72.10
CA LYS A 389 -83.58 98.94 72.49
C LYS A 389 -85.05 98.52 72.38
N ILE A 390 -85.36 97.58 71.48
CA ILE A 390 -86.71 97.02 71.32
C ILE A 390 -86.99 96.02 72.46
N ASP A 391 -86.04 95.18 72.84
CA ASP A 391 -86.19 94.23 73.94
C ASP A 391 -86.32 94.93 75.32
N GLU A 392 -85.56 96.00 75.60
CA GLU A 392 -85.71 96.78 76.84
C GLU A 392 -87.04 97.56 76.94
N HIS A 393 -87.65 97.93 75.80
CA HIS A 393 -88.95 98.63 75.78
C HIS A 393 -90.14 97.66 75.96
N VAL A 394 -90.02 96.42 75.46
CA VAL A 394 -91.05 95.37 75.60
C VAL A 394 -91.11 94.81 77.02
N GLU A 395 -89.98 94.70 77.73
CA GLU A 395 -89.97 94.24 79.14
C GLU A 395 -90.51 95.28 80.14
N SER A 396 -90.30 96.58 79.89
CA SER A 396 -90.63 97.63 80.88
C SER A 396 -92.10 98.09 80.87
N GLU A 397 -92.85 97.98 79.76
CA GLU A 397 -94.22 98.51 79.66
C GLU A 397 -95.33 97.44 79.72
N LEU A 398 -95.11 96.23 79.22
CA LEU A 398 -96.16 95.22 79.09
C LEU A 398 -96.36 94.37 80.36
N TYR A 399 -95.30 94.04 81.09
CA TYR A 399 -95.41 93.22 82.30
C TYR A 399 -95.73 94.02 83.56
N GLY A 400 -95.34 95.31 83.63
CA GLY A 400 -95.57 96.15 84.81
C GLY A 400 -97.01 96.66 84.99
N VAL A 401 -97.76 96.87 83.90
CA VAL A 401 -99.14 97.39 83.94
C VAL A 401 -100.15 96.26 84.19
N VAL A 402 -99.92 95.08 83.63
CA VAL A 402 -100.84 93.92 83.77
C VAL A 402 -100.77 93.32 85.18
N ILE A 403 -99.60 93.30 85.81
CA ILE A 403 -99.43 92.78 87.18
C ILE A 403 -100.05 93.73 88.22
N LYS A 404 -99.91 95.06 88.07
CA LYS A 404 -100.55 96.05 88.97
C LYS A 404 -102.07 96.11 88.85
N GLY A 405 -102.64 95.81 87.66
CA GLY A 405 -104.08 95.69 87.47
C GLY A 405 -104.66 94.47 88.18
N LEU A 406 -104.01 93.31 88.03
CA LEU A 406 -104.42 92.06 88.66
C LEU A 406 -104.30 92.07 90.20
N GLU A 407 -103.30 92.77 90.77
CA GLU A 407 -103.19 92.94 92.22
C GLU A 407 -104.29 93.84 92.82
N LYS A 408 -104.75 94.86 92.07
CA LYS A 408 -105.81 95.78 92.50
C LYS A 408 -107.19 95.12 92.45
N ASP A 409 -107.46 94.34 91.39
CA ASP A 409 -108.71 93.59 91.25
C ASP A 409 -108.83 92.48 92.30
N MET A 410 -107.71 91.82 92.66
CA MET A 410 -107.68 90.85 93.75
C MET A 410 -107.93 91.48 95.14
N GLN A 411 -107.51 92.73 95.37
CA GLN A 411 -107.80 93.43 96.63
C GLN A 411 -109.25 93.89 96.73
N GLN A 412 -109.84 94.43 95.64
CA GLN A 412 -111.24 94.83 95.61
C GLN A 412 -112.18 93.64 95.81
N LEU A 413 -111.92 92.52 95.12
CA LEU A 413 -112.73 91.31 95.25
C LEU A 413 -112.68 90.73 96.68
N ARG A 414 -111.55 90.91 97.38
CA ARG A 414 -111.37 90.44 98.76
C ARG A 414 -112.06 91.35 99.79
N GLU A 415 -112.18 92.65 99.53
CA GLU A 415 -112.98 93.56 100.36
C GLU A 415 -114.48 93.37 100.16
N ASP A 416 -114.92 93.13 98.92
CA ASP A 416 -116.34 92.91 98.62
C ASP A 416 -116.84 91.58 99.21
N PHE A 417 -116.06 90.50 99.11
CA PHE A 417 -116.38 89.23 99.79
C PHE A 417 -116.46 89.37 101.32
N LYS A 418 -115.68 90.29 101.91
CA LYS A 418 -115.70 90.53 103.36
C LYS A 418 -116.97 91.31 103.77
N LYS A 419 -117.38 92.30 102.97
CA LYS A 419 -118.65 93.01 103.16
C LYS A 419 -119.86 92.09 102.98
N GLU A 420 -119.83 91.20 101.99
CA GLU A 420 -120.90 90.20 101.80
C GLU A 420 -120.96 89.21 102.96
N SER A 421 -119.81 88.75 103.48
CA SER A 421 -119.76 87.89 104.67
C SER A 421 -120.34 88.56 105.92
N ASP A 422 -119.98 89.82 106.17
CA ASP A 422 -120.49 90.57 107.32
C ASP A 422 -122.00 90.90 107.18
N ALA A 423 -122.49 91.11 105.95
CA ALA A 423 -123.92 91.31 105.67
C ALA A 423 -124.74 90.03 105.88
N ILE A 424 -124.19 88.86 105.49
CA ILE A 424 -124.82 87.55 105.70
C ILE A 424 -124.88 87.21 107.19
N GLU A 425 -123.87 87.55 107.99
CA GLU A 425 -123.90 87.36 109.45
C GLU A 425 -124.97 88.24 110.14
N LEU A 426 -125.18 89.46 109.64
CA LEU A 426 -126.15 90.40 110.21
C LEU A 426 -127.60 90.00 109.86
N GLU A 427 -127.87 89.59 108.63
CA GLU A 427 -129.17 89.05 108.17
C GLU A 427 -129.54 87.75 108.90
N TYR A 428 -128.57 86.85 109.15
CA TYR A 428 -128.80 85.61 109.88
C TYR A 428 -129.16 85.86 111.36
N SER A 429 -128.54 86.87 111.99
CA SER A 429 -128.88 87.28 113.36
C SER A 429 -130.28 87.89 113.47
N LEU A 430 -130.73 88.63 112.44
CA LEU A 430 -132.02 89.34 112.45
C LEU A 430 -133.20 88.38 112.21
N LEU A 431 -133.04 87.39 111.34
CA LEU A 431 -134.13 86.42 111.09
C LEU A 431 -134.24 85.35 112.18
N ALA A 432 -133.13 84.92 112.79
CA ALA A 432 -133.18 84.04 113.97
C ALA A 432 -134.02 84.68 115.11
N THR A 433 -133.97 86.00 115.23
CA THR A 433 -134.79 86.78 116.16
C THR A 433 -136.27 86.81 115.73
N HIS A 434 -136.55 86.89 114.43
CA HIS A 434 -137.92 86.87 113.88
C HIS A 434 -138.60 85.49 113.98
N ILE A 435 -137.83 84.40 113.87
CA ILE A 435 -138.29 83.02 114.06
C ILE A 435 -138.65 82.75 115.53
N ASN A 436 -137.91 83.30 116.49
CA ASN A 436 -138.24 83.20 117.91
C ASN A 436 -139.48 84.02 118.30
N ASN A 437 -139.63 85.23 117.75
CA ASN A 437 -140.80 86.08 118.05
C ASN A 437 -142.10 85.54 117.42
N TYR A 438 -142.05 84.91 116.25
CA TYR A 438 -143.24 84.32 115.63
C TYR A 438 -143.66 83.00 116.32
N MET A 439 -142.69 82.18 116.79
CA MET A 439 -142.98 81.03 117.65
C MET A 439 -143.68 81.44 118.97
N SER A 440 -143.30 82.59 119.54
CA SER A 440 -143.98 83.12 120.74
C SER A 440 -145.39 83.65 120.46
N SER A 441 -145.65 84.21 119.27
CA SER A 441 -146.92 84.88 118.94
C SER A 441 -148.01 83.93 118.42
N MET A 442 -147.67 82.85 117.71
CA MET A 442 -148.71 81.90 117.25
C MET A 442 -149.12 80.89 118.33
N LEU A 443 -148.26 80.61 119.32
CA LEU A 443 -148.66 79.92 120.56
C LEU A 443 -149.75 80.69 121.35
N GLN A 444 -149.96 81.98 121.05
CA GLN A 444 -150.96 82.83 121.70
C GLN A 444 -152.31 82.92 120.96
N ARG A 445 -152.44 82.35 119.75
CA ARG A 445 -153.71 82.32 118.98
C ARG A 445 -154.33 80.92 118.84
N ILE A 446 -154.01 80.01 119.76
CA ILE A 446 -154.83 78.82 120.07
C ILE A 446 -155.93 79.21 121.08
N ARG A 447 -156.83 80.13 120.71
CA ARG A 447 -158.13 80.29 121.38
C ARG A 447 -159.17 80.97 120.51
#